data_AF-A0A930MH65-F1
#
_entry.id   AF-A0A930MH65-F1
#
_cell.length_a   1.000
_cell.length_b   1.000
_cell.length_c   1.000
_cell.angle_alpha   90.00
_cell.angle_beta   90.00
_cell.angle_gamma   90.00
#
_symmetry.space_group_name_H-M   'P 1'
#
loop_
_entity.id
_entity.type
_entity.pdbx_description
1 polymer ?
#
loop_
_entity_poly.entity_id
_entity_poly.type
_entity_poly.pdbx_seq_one_letter_code
_entity_poly.pdbx_strand_id
1 'polypeptide(L)' 'MMKNILVPVDGSEGADRAIEQAVTLAKICGAKLNFLYVANINQLAINACLSDVVLEAVTKAGNVILDRAMQMVPSGIKK' A
#
# COMPACT_ATOMS: atom_id res chain seq x y z
N MET A 1 10.86 20.96 4.08
CA MET A 1 9.84 20.06 4.68
C MET A 1 9.51 18.96 3.69
N MET A 2 9.21 17.74 4.14
CA MET A 2 8.85 16.62 3.25
C MET A 2 7.57 16.93 2.47
N LYS A 3 7.57 16.66 1.16
CA LYS A 3 6.42 16.90 0.27
C LYS A 3 5.65 15.62 -0.09
N ASN A 4 6.34 14.49 -0.12
CA ASN A 4 5.77 13.19 -0.48
C ASN A 4 6.30 12.14 0.50
N ILE A 5 5.42 11.30 1.01
CA ILE A 5 5.74 10.16 1.87
C ILE A 5 5.24 8.92 1.15
N LEU A 6 6.13 7.95 0.94
CA LEU A 6 5.77 6.63 0.43
C LEU A 6 5.60 5.69 1.62
N VAL A 7 4.47 5.02 1.69
CA VAL A 7 4.13 4.07 2.76
C VAL A 7 3.97 2.68 2.14
N PRO A 8 4.96 1.78 2.30
CA PRO A 8 4.81 0.40 1.94
C PRO A 8 3.73 -0.26 2.80
N VAL A 9 2.83 -1.01 2.18
CA VAL A 9 1.77 -1.74 2.86
C VAL A 9 1.75 -3.19 2.40
N ASP A 10 1.58 -4.11 3.34
CA ASP A 10 1.47 -5.55 3.10
C ASP A 10 0.18 -6.16 3.69
N GLY A 11 -0.69 -5.32 4.27
CA GLY A 11 -1.94 -5.71 4.91
C GLY A 11 -1.79 -6.17 6.36
N SER A 12 -0.58 -6.12 6.92
CA SER A 12 -0.33 -6.44 8.33
C SER A 12 -0.74 -5.30 9.28
N GLU A 13 -0.93 -5.63 10.56
CA GLU A 13 -1.14 -4.63 11.62
C GLU A 13 0.05 -3.66 11.75
N GLY A 14 1.27 -4.14 11.47
CA GLY A 14 2.46 -3.31 11.43
C GLY A 14 2.36 -2.23 10.34
N ALA A 15 1.89 -2.59 9.15
CA ALA A 15 1.63 -1.64 8.08
C ALA A 15 0.52 -0.66 8.45
N ASP A 16 -0.56 -1.11 9.10
CA ASP A 16 -1.64 -0.23 9.57
C ASP A 16 -1.11 0.87 10.51
N ARG A 17 -0.28 0.48 11.49
CA ARG A 17 0.38 1.45 12.39
C ARG A 17 1.32 2.39 11.65
N ALA A 18 2.01 1.93 10.61
CA ALA A 18 2.84 2.78 9.77
C ALA A 18 2.01 3.84 9.01
N ILE A 19 0.80 3.49 8.56
CA ILE A 19 -0.15 4.44 7.93
C ILE A 19 -0.53 5.54 8.93
N GLU A 20 -0.84 5.20 10.18
CA GLU A 20 -1.20 6.17 11.23
C GLU A 20 -0.07 7.19 11.48
N GLN A 21 1.17 6.71 11.54
CA GLN A 21 2.34 7.59 11.72
C GLN A 21 2.58 8.46 10.48
N ALA A 22 2.44 7.90 9.28
CA ALA A 22 2.56 8.65 8.04
C ALA A 22 1.49 9.76 7.94
N VAL A 23 0.26 9.48 8.36
CA VAL A 23 -0.83 10.47 8.46
C VAL A 23 -0.44 11.61 9.41
N THR A 24 0.14 11.30 10.56
CA THR A 24 0.61 12.31 11.52
C THR A 24 1.67 13.21 10.90
N LEU A 25 2.68 12.62 10.26
CA LEU A 25 3.73 13.37 9.56
C LEU A 25 3.18 14.21 8.40
N ALA A 26 2.24 13.67 7.62
CA ALA A 26 1.61 14.37 6.51
C ALA A 26 0.84 15.60 6.96
N LYS A 27 0.12 15.54 8.09
CA LYS A 27 -0.57 16.70 8.68
C LYS A 27 0.40 17.79 9.09
N ILE A 28 1.51 17.43 9.75
CA ILE A 28 2.52 18.39 10.20
C ILE A 28 3.25 19.03 9.02
N CYS A 29 3.53 18.24 7.97
CA CYS A 29 4.37 18.66 6.85
C CYS A 29 3.58 19.23 5.65
N GLY A 30 2.25 19.08 5.63
CA GLY A 30 1.45 19.31 4.42
C GLY A 30 1.83 18.36 3.27
N ALA A 31 2.25 17.13 3.59
CA ALA A 31 2.78 16.19 2.61
C ALA A 31 1.69 15.31 1.96
N LYS A 32 1.93 14.88 0.73
CA LYS A 32 1.14 13.85 0.05
C LYS A 32 1.56 12.45 0.53
N LEU A 33 0.59 11.57 0.79
CA LEU A 33 0.83 10.14 1.00
C LEU A 33 0.75 9.38 -0.32
N ASN A 34 1.59 8.38 -0.51
CA ASN A 34 1.51 7.42 -1.60
C ASN A 34 1.66 6.02 -1.00
N PHE A 35 0.86 5.06 -1.47
CA PHE A 35 0.92 3.68 -0.99
C PHE A 35 1.54 2.76 -2.04
N LEU A 36 2.33 1.79 -1.58
CA LEU A 36 2.92 0.77 -2.43
C LEU A 36 2.69 -0.60 -1.79
N TYR A 37 2.06 -1.49 -2.53
CA TYR A 37 2.01 -2.91 -2.23
C TYR A 37 2.96 -3.66 -3.16
N VAL A 38 3.71 -4.61 -2.61
CA VAL A 38 4.58 -5.50 -3.39
C VAL A 38 4.06 -6.92 -3.26
N ALA A 39 3.59 -7.46 -4.38
CA ALA A 39 3.14 -8.84 -4.45
C ALA A 39 4.32 -9.82 -4.38
N ASN A 40 4.32 -10.71 -3.36
CA ASN A 40 5.28 -11.80 -3.29
C ASN A 40 4.80 -12.99 -4.13
N ILE A 41 5.27 -13.05 -5.38
CA ILE A 41 4.89 -14.08 -6.36
C ILE A 41 5.82 -15.30 -6.34
N ASN A 42 6.87 -15.32 -5.51
CA ASN A 42 7.85 -16.39 -5.49
C ASN A 42 7.23 -17.75 -5.12
N GLN A 43 6.15 -17.76 -4.33
CA GLN A 43 5.43 -18.98 -3.96
C GLN A 43 4.39 -19.41 -5.01
N LEU A 44 4.02 -18.53 -5.95
CA LEU A 44 3.02 -18.79 -6.98
C LEU A 44 3.64 -19.06 -8.36
N ALA A 45 4.88 -18.66 -8.59
CA ALA A 45 5.59 -18.88 -9.83
C ALA A 45 6.07 -20.34 -9.93
N ILE A 46 5.27 -21.20 -10.59
CA ILE A 46 5.78 -22.48 -11.08
C ILE A 46 6.54 -22.18 -12.38
N ASN A 47 7.85 -22.48 -12.41
CA ASN A 47 8.71 -22.35 -13.60
C ASN A 47 8.87 -20.93 -14.17
N ALA A 48 8.89 -19.89 -13.32
CA ALA A 48 9.09 -18.49 -13.72
C ALA A 48 8.02 -17.91 -14.68
N CYS A 49 6.92 -18.62 -14.91
CA CYS A 49 5.75 -18.10 -15.62
C CYS A 49 4.61 -17.90 -14.61
N LEU A 50 4.06 -16.68 -14.57
CA LEU A 50 2.76 -16.44 -13.97
C LEU A 50 1.72 -16.59 -15.08
N SER A 51 0.70 -17.41 -14.85
CA SER A 51 -0.48 -17.39 -15.71
C SER A 51 -1.27 -16.10 -15.50
N ASP A 52 -2.03 -15.67 -16.50
CA ASP A 52 -2.90 -14.48 -16.40
C ASP A 52 -3.87 -14.58 -15.22
N VAL A 53 -4.36 -15.79 -14.94
CA VAL A 53 -5.24 -16.08 -13.80
C VAL A 53 -4.55 -15.79 -12.46
N VAL A 54 -3.28 -16.21 -12.31
CA VAL A 54 -2.49 -15.94 -11.10
C VAL A 54 -2.19 -14.44 -10.99
N LEU A 55 -1.83 -13.80 -12.10
CA LEU A 55 -1.56 -12.36 -12.12
C LEU A 55 -2.80 -11.56 -11.68
N GLU A 56 -3.98 -11.88 -12.23
CA GLU A 56 -5.24 -11.23 -11.87
C GLU A 56 -5.58 -11.42 -10.39
N ALA A 57 -5.43 -12.65 -9.86
CA ALA A 57 -5.69 -12.94 -8.45
C ALA A 57 -4.77 -12.13 -7.52
N VAL A 58 -3.48 -12.06 -7.84
CA VAL A 58 -2.49 -11.30 -7.07
C VAL A 58 -2.74 -9.80 -7.15
N THR A 59 -3.08 -9.27 -8.33
CA THR A 59 -3.47 -7.86 -8.51
C THR A 59 -4.70 -7.53 -7.67
N LYS A 60 -5.71 -8.40 -7.69
CA LYS A 60 -6.93 -8.20 -6.89
C LYS A 60 -6.65 -8.18 -5.39
N ALA A 61 -5.83 -9.10 -4.90
CA ALA A 61 -5.41 -9.11 -3.50
C ALA A 61 -4.66 -7.83 -3.10
N GLY A 62 -3.73 -7.37 -3.95
CA GLY A 62 -3.02 -6.11 -3.74
C GLY A 62 -3.95 -4.90 -3.70
N ASN A 63 -4.94 -4.83 -4.60
CA ASN A 63 -5.91 -3.73 -4.64
C ASN A 63 -6.76 -3.66 -3.36
N VAL A 64 -7.16 -4.81 -2.80
CA VAL A 64 -7.89 -4.84 -1.51
C VAL A 64 -7.07 -4.21 -0.39
N ILE A 65 -5.76 -4.48 -0.34
CA ILE A 65 -4.85 -3.90 0.66
C ILE A 65 -4.69 -2.39 0.44
N LEU A 66 -4.50 -1.97 -0.82
CA LEU A 66 -4.37 -0.55 -1.17
C LEU A 66 -5.65 0.23 -0.88
N ASP A 67 -6.83 -0.32 -1.19
CA ASP A 67 -8.12 0.30 -0.91
C ASP A 67 -8.34 0.50 0.58
N ARG A 68 -8.01 -0.52 1.40
CA ARG A 68 -8.03 -0.41 2.87
C ARG A 68 -7.08 0.69 3.35
N ALA A 69 -5.84 0.71 2.86
CA ALA A 69 -4.86 1.74 3.24
C ALA A 69 -5.36 3.15 2.88
N MET A 70 -6.00 3.30 1.72
CA MET A 70 -6.61 4.57 1.30
C MET A 70 -7.75 4.99 2.22
N GLN A 71 -8.58 4.05 2.72
CA GLN A 71 -9.69 4.33 3.63
C GLN A 71 -9.21 4.79 5.02
N MET A 72 -8.03 4.36 5.46
CA MET A 72 -7.45 4.78 6.75
C MET A 72 -6.97 6.24 6.76
N VAL A 73 -6.78 6.85 5.58
CA VAL A 73 -6.34 8.24 5.48
C VAL A 73 -7.52 9.21 5.63
N PRO A 74 -7.52 10.09 6.64
CA PRO A 74 -8.59 11.04 6.86
C PRO A 74 -8.70 12.06 5.73
N SER A 75 -9.89 12.67 5.60
CA SER A 75 -10.13 13.77 4.67
C SER A 75 -9.17 14.94 4.92
N GLY A 76 -8.76 15.62 3.84
CA GLY A 76 -7.85 16.78 3.91
C GLY A 76 -6.37 16.42 3.73
N ILE A 77 -6.01 15.14 3.69
CA ILE A 77 -4.67 14.67 3.29
C ILE A 77 -4.71 14.18 1.85
N LYS A 78 -3.80 14.67 1.02
CA LYS A 78 -3.66 14.22 -0.37
C LYS A 78 -3.06 12.80 -0.40
N LYS A 79 -3.68 11.93 -1.17
CA LYS A 79 -3.29 10.54 -1.43
C LYS A 79 -3.29 10.28 -2.93
#